data_AF-A0A644Z7S2-F1
#
_entry.id   AF-A0A644Z7S2-F1
#
_cell.length_a   1.000
_cell.length_b   1.000
_cell.length_c   1.000
_cell.angle_alpha   90.00
_cell.angle_beta   90.00
_cell.angle_gamma   90.00
#
_symmetry.space_group_name_H-M   'P 1'
#
loop_
_entity.id
_entity.type
_entity.pdbx_description
1 polymer ?
#
loop_
_entity_poly.entity_id
_entity_poly.type
_entity_poly.pdbx_seq_one_letter_code
_entity_poly.pdbx_strand_id
1 'polypeptide(L)' 'MDPINFKIPFDVIFCRNVMIYFDQQTKEGLIERFYKATNSGGYLLIGHSETLNKNTSKYTYIMPATYKKL' A
#
# COMPACT_ATOMS: atom_id res chain seq x y z
N MET A 1 9.35 -8.19 -9.09
CA MET A 1 9.19 -8.53 -7.66
C MET A 1 8.11 -9.59 -7.54
N ASP A 2 8.37 -10.65 -6.78
CA ASP A 2 7.44 -11.77 -6.60
C ASP A 2 6.21 -11.38 -5.76
N PRO A 3 5.04 -12.02 -5.91
CA PRO A 3 3.87 -11.72 -5.09
C PRO A 3 4.12 -11.91 -3.60
N ILE A 4 3.40 -11.15 -2.76
CA ILE A 4 3.40 -11.35 -1.30
C ILE A 4 2.47 -12.52 -1.01
N ASN A 5 3.05 -13.68 -0.66
CA ASN A 5 2.30 -14.92 -0.45
C ASN A 5 2.20 -15.25 1.04
N PHE A 6 1.00 -15.16 1.59
CA PHE A 6 0.64 -15.63 2.93
C PHE A 6 -0.63 -16.48 2.84
N LYS A 7 -0.86 -17.37 3.84
CA LYS A 7 -2.06 -18.23 3.87
C LYS A 7 -3.37 -17.43 3.94
N ILE A 8 -3.33 -16.25 4.56
CA ILE A 8 -4.47 -15.35 4.74
C ILE A 8 -3.97 -13.94 4.38
N PRO A 9 -4.73 -13.13 3.61
CA PRO A 9 -4.37 -11.74 3.36
C PRO A 9 -4.50 -10.89 4.63
N PHE A 10 -3.90 -9.70 4.62
CA PHE A 10 -3.82 -8.82 5.78
C PHE A 10 -5.03 -7.89 5.87
N ASP A 11 -5.52 -7.68 7.09
CA ASP A 11 -6.52 -6.63 7.37
C ASP A 11 -5.86 -5.25 7.46
N VAL A 12 -4.59 -5.20 7.89
CA VAL A 12 -3.81 -3.96 7.98
C VAL A 12 -2.36 -4.22 7.58
N ILE A 13 -1.83 -3.38 6.68
CA ILE A 13 -0.42 -3.36 6.29
C ILE A 13 0.19 -2.04 6.76
N PHE A 14 1.31 -2.11 7.47
CA PHE A 14 2.13 -0.94 7.81
C PHE A 14 3.39 -0.93 6.95
N CYS A 15 3.57 0.13 6.17
CA CYS A 15 4.79 0.37 5.40
C CYS A 15 5.15 1.85 5.52
N ARG A 16 5.73 2.20 6.68
CA ARG A 16 6.01 3.58 7.06
C ARG A 16 7.49 3.87 7.02
N ASN A 17 7.88 5.01 6.45
CA ASN A 17 9.27 5.52 6.42
C ASN A 17 10.26 4.60 5.66
N VAL A 18 9.76 3.86 4.66
CA VAL A 18 10.56 2.91 3.86
C VAL A 18 10.40 3.19 2.37
N MET A 19 9.21 3.54 1.90
CA MET A 19 8.99 3.83 0.49
C MET A 19 9.70 5.11 0.02
N ILE A 20 10.15 5.96 0.94
CA ILE A 20 11.00 7.13 0.63
C ILE A 20 12.32 6.77 -0.04
N TYR A 21 12.83 5.54 0.13
CA TYR A 21 14.10 5.09 -0.44
C TYR A 21 13.99 4.47 -1.84
N PHE A 22 12.77 4.28 -2.34
CA PHE A 22 12.52 3.63 -3.62
C PHE A 22 12.27 4.65 -4.73
N ASP A 23 12.56 4.25 -5.97
CA ASP A 23 12.11 4.99 -7.14
C ASP A 23 10.59 4.82 -7.36
N GLN A 24 10.02 5.60 -8.27
CA GLN A 24 8.57 5.61 -8.51
C GLN A 24 8.06 4.26 -9.01
N GLN A 25 8.80 3.61 -9.91
CA GLN A 25 8.41 2.32 -10.50
C GLN A 25 8.35 1.22 -9.43
N THR A 26 9.33 1.21 -8.52
CA THR A 26 9.40 0.27 -7.40
C THR A 26 8.27 0.52 -6.40
N LYS A 27 7.96 1.79 -6.09
CA LYS A 27 6.81 2.13 -5.23
C LYS A 27 5.50 1.62 -5.82
N GLU A 28 5.25 1.87 -7.09
CA GLU A 28 4.02 1.44 -7.77
C GLU A 28 3.87 -0.09 -7.77
N GLY A 29 4.95 -0.81 -8.08
CA GLY A 29 4.98 -2.26 -8.01
C GLY A 29 4.73 -2.80 -6.59
N LEU A 30 5.28 -2.14 -5.57
CA LEU A 30 5.08 -2.51 -4.16
C LEU A 30 3.63 -2.26 -3.70
N ILE A 31 3.06 -1.11 -4.05
CA ILE A 31 1.66 -0.75 -3.72
C ILE A 31 0.68 -1.76 -4.34
N GLU A 32 0.90 -2.16 -5.59
CA GLU A 32 0.05 -3.18 -6.24
C GLU A 32 0.14 -4.54 -5.54
N ARG A 33 1.33 -4.92 -5.06
CA ARG A 33 1.52 -6.15 -4.27
C ARG A 33 0.82 -6.06 -2.92
N PHE A 34 0.89 -4.92 -2.23
CA PHE A 34 0.13 -4.69 -1.00
C PHE A 34 -1.37 -4.76 -1.25
N TYR A 35 -1.86 -4.17 -2.34
CA TYR A 35 -3.29 -4.21 -2.67
C TYR A 35 -3.80 -5.65 -2.86
N LYS A 36 -3.01 -6.50 -3.53
CA LYS A 36 -3.31 -7.93 -3.69
C LYS A 36 -3.26 -8.70 -2.37
N ALA A 37 -2.34 -8.32 -1.47
CA ALA A 37 -2.17 -8.95 -0.16
C ALA A 37 -3.09 -8.39 0.94
N THR A 38 -3.93 -7.39 0.65
CA THR A 38 -4.86 -6.80 1.63
C THR A 38 -6.27 -7.34 1.42
N ASN A 39 -7.00 -7.64 2.50
CA ASN A 39 -8.42 -7.99 2.43
C ASN A 39 -9.27 -6.82 1.91
N SER A 40 -10.44 -7.11 1.32
CA SER A 40 -11.44 -6.04 1.10
C SER A 40 -11.86 -5.47 2.45
N GLY A 41 -11.97 -4.15 2.54
CA GLY A 41 -12.13 -3.41 3.79
C GLY A 41 -10.83 -3.17 4.56
N GLY A 42 -9.71 -3.77 4.18
CA GLY A 42 -8.43 -3.63 4.86
C GLY A 42 -7.69 -2.32 4.56
N TYR A 43 -6.66 -2.04 5.35
CA TYR A 43 -5.97 -0.75 5.38
C TYR A 43 -4.49 -0.85 5.03
N LEU A 44 -3.97 0.21 4.41
CA LEU A 44 -2.56 0.47 4.23
C LEU A 44 -2.20 1.78 4.93
N LEU A 45 -1.28 1.71 5.89
CA LEU A 45 -0.77 2.85 6.64
C LEU A 45 0.68 3.11 6.26
N ILE A 46 0.97 4.35 5.89
CA ILE A 46 2.29 4.80 5.44
C ILE A 46 2.85 5.89 6.36
N GLY A 47 4.03 6.40 6.06
CA GLY A 47 4.64 7.55 6.71
C GLY A 47 4.05 8.88 6.22
N HIS A 48 4.11 9.92 7.04
CA HIS A 48 3.56 11.24 6.71
C HIS A 48 4.25 11.93 5.53
N SER A 49 5.51 11.58 5.27
CA SER A 49 6.27 12.08 4.11
C SER A 49 6.05 11.24 2.85
N GLU A 50 5.24 10.18 2.93
CA GLU A 50 4.96 9.27 1.83
C GLU A 50 3.57 9.57 1.26
N THR A 51 3.38 9.39 -0.04
CA THR A 51 2.09 9.61 -0.68
C THR A 51 1.88 8.58 -1.78
N LEU A 52 0.67 8.02 -1.85
CA LEU A 52 0.27 7.19 -2.98
C LEU A 52 -0.21 8.09 -4.13
N ASN A 53 0.21 7.76 -5.34
CA ASN A 53 -0.28 8.44 -6.54
C ASN A 53 -1.77 8.15 -6.72
N LYS A 54 -2.60 9.20 -6.69
CA LYS A 54 -4.07 9.10 -6.78
C LYS A 54 -4.57 8.54 -8.11
N ASN A 55 -3.79 8.66 -9.18
CA ASN A 55 -4.21 8.21 -10.51
C ASN A 55 -3.90 6.73 -10.76
N THR A 56 -2.96 6.15 -10.02
CA THR A 56 -2.48 4.77 -10.24
C THR A 56 -2.80 3.84 -9.07
N SER A 57 -2.92 4.36 -7.85
CA SER A 57 -3.28 3.57 -6.68
C SER A 57 -4.74 3.13 -6.72
N LYS A 58 -4.96 1.83 -6.53
CA LYS A 58 -6.30 1.25 -6.31
C LYS A 58 -6.83 1.44 -4.89
N TYR A 59 -5.98 1.82 -3.94
CA TYR A 59 -6.44 2.16 -2.61
C TYR A 59 -7.16 3.51 -2.60
N THR A 60 -8.24 3.58 -1.86
CA THR A 60 -8.97 4.81 -1.56
C THR A 60 -8.29 5.57 -0.44
N TYR A 61 -8.02 6.86 -0.63
CA TYR A 61 -7.54 7.75 0.44
C TYR A 61 -8.64 7.99 1.47
N ILE A 62 -8.32 7.83 2.75
CA ILE A 62 -9.27 8.08 3.86
C ILE A 62 -8.87 9.33 4.64
N MET A 63 -7.61 9.38 5.09
CA MET A 63 -7.05 10.50 5.86
C MET A 63 -5.51 10.49 5.69
N PRO A 64 -4.77 11.49 6.22
CA PRO A 64 -3.32 11.53 6.05
C PRO A 64 -2.65 10.20 6.39
N ALA A 65 -1.79 9.74 5.48
CA ALA A 65 -1.05 8.49 5.58
C ALA A 65 -1.88 7.20 5.75
N THR A 66 -3.20 7.25 5.50
CA THR A 66 -4.11 6.11 5.71
C THR A 66 -4.99 5.89 4.49
N TYR A 67 -4.93 4.67 3.97
CA TYR A 67 -5.62 4.25 2.76
C TYR A 67 -6.38 2.95 2.99
N LYS A 68 -7.49 2.75 2.26
CA LYS A 68 -8.38 1.60 2.41
C LYS A 68 -8.60 0.91 1.07
N LYS A 69 -8.59 -0.43 1.08
CA LYS A 69 -9.07 -1.25 -0.04
C LYS A 69 -10.57 -1.40 0.11
N LEU A 70 -11.32 -0.86 -0.85
CA LEU A 70 -12.77 -1.09 -0.94
C LEU A 70 -13.01 -2.40 -1.70
#